data_AF-A0AAE9A506-F1
#
_entry.id   AF-A0AAE9A506-F1
#
_cell.length_a   1.000
_cell.length_b   1.000
_cell.length_c   1.000
_cell.angle_alpha   90.00
_cell.angle_beta   90.00
_cell.angle_gamma   90.00
#
_symmetry.space_group_name_H-M   'P 1'
#
loop_
_entity.id
_entity.type
_entity.pdbx_description
1 polymer ?
#
loop_
_entity_poly.entity_id
_entity_poly.type
_entity_poly.pdbx_seq_one_letter_code
_entity_poly.pdbx_strand_id
1 'polypeptide(L)'
;MMVLVLPVLLAVTHAFVPIDLNSQTLTGKALVDYVNSVQSLFTVEHIDVSKQFMKSRVMDVKYADPHPGDIPSAKLNIVLAKKIPDTFDARQ
;
A
#
# COMPACT_ATOMS: atom_id res chain seq x y z
N MET A 1 13.22 -15.98 -32.49
CA MET A 1 11.80 -15.94 -32.06
C MET A 1 11.75 -15.21 -30.73
N MET A 2 11.74 -13.87 -30.76
CA MET A 2 12.07 -13.04 -29.59
C MET A 2 11.40 -11.67 -29.73
N VAL A 3 10.07 -11.64 -29.70
CA VAL A 3 9.29 -10.38 -29.85
C VAL A 3 8.11 -10.27 -28.87
N LEU A 4 8.02 -11.13 -27.85
CA LEU A 4 6.90 -11.10 -26.88
C LEU A 4 7.28 -10.60 -25.49
N VAL A 5 8.50 -10.13 -25.26
CA VAL A 5 8.92 -9.68 -23.92
C VAL A 5 8.43 -8.25 -23.62
N LEU A 6 8.37 -7.38 -24.64
CA LEU A 6 7.98 -5.98 -24.49
C LEU A 6 6.49 -5.75 -24.11
N PRO A 7 5.49 -6.42 -24.71
CA PRO A 7 4.09 -6.22 -24.33
C PRO A 7 3.77 -6.78 -22.93
N VAL A 8 4.43 -7.86 -22.51
CA VAL A 8 4.28 -8.41 -21.15
C VAL A 8 4.86 -7.44 -20.12
N LEU A 9 6.02 -6.85 -20.39
CA LEU A 9 6.63 -5.86 -19.50
C LEU A 9 5.77 -4.59 -19.38
N LEU A 10 5.16 -4.14 -20.48
CA LEU A 10 4.23 -2.99 -20.49
C LEU A 10 2.92 -3.29 -19.73
N ALA A 11 2.40 -4.51 -19.79
CA ALA A 11 1.21 -4.90 -19.02
C ALA A 11 1.47 -4.87 -17.51
N VAL A 12 2.67 -5.27 -17.08
CA VAL A 12 3.07 -5.24 -15.66
C VAL A 12 3.25 -3.79 -15.16
N THR A 13 3.68 -2.86 -16.00
CA THR A 13 3.77 -1.44 -15.61
C THR A 13 2.41 -0.74 -15.53
N HIS A 14 1.36 -1.26 -16.20
CA HIS A 14 -0.01 -0.74 -16.04
C HIS A 14 -0.65 -1.16 -14.71
N ALA A 15 -0.10 -2.12 -13.95
CA ALA A 15 -0.55 -2.37 -12.58
C ALA A 15 -0.23 -1.18 -11.63
N PHE A 16 0.64 -0.27 -12.08
CA PHE A 16 0.97 0.99 -11.42
C PHE A 16 0.43 2.15 -12.26
N VAL A 17 -0.88 2.18 -12.55
CA VAL A 17 -1.49 3.38 -13.14
C VAL A 17 -1.33 4.52 -12.12
N PRO A 18 -0.61 5.61 -12.45
CA PRO A 18 -0.60 6.78 -11.60
C PRO A 18 -2.03 7.30 -11.48
N ILE A 19 -2.50 7.47 -10.24
CA ILE A 19 -3.84 7.98 -9.95
C ILE A 19 -4.01 9.32 -10.67
N ASP A 20 -4.95 9.40 -11.62
CA ASP A 20 -5.27 10.64 -12.34
C ASP A 20 -5.59 11.76 -11.34
N LEU A 21 -4.93 12.92 -11.48
CA LEU A 21 -5.17 14.08 -10.62
C LEU A 21 -6.64 14.53 -10.66
N ASN A 22 -7.36 14.28 -11.74
CA ASN A 22 -8.79 14.61 -11.82
C ASN A 22 -9.64 13.81 -10.82
N SER A 23 -9.15 12.65 -10.35
CA SER A 23 -9.83 11.84 -9.35
C SER A 23 -9.80 12.44 -7.94
N GLN A 24 -9.03 13.52 -7.70
CA GLN A 24 -8.97 14.19 -6.39
C GLN A 24 -10.31 14.77 -5.95
N THR A 25 -11.23 14.99 -6.89
CA THR A 25 -12.59 15.49 -6.61
C THR A 25 -13.59 14.39 -6.29
N LEU A 26 -13.26 13.12 -6.58
CA LEU A 26 -14.14 12.00 -6.32
C LEU A 26 -14.19 11.68 -4.82
N THR A 27 -15.39 11.40 -4.32
CA THR A 27 -15.59 10.97 -2.93
C THR A 27 -16.60 9.82 -2.89
N GLY A 28 -16.67 9.15 -1.74
CA GLY A 28 -17.64 8.11 -1.47
C GLY A 28 -17.59 6.96 -2.48
N LYS A 29 -18.76 6.50 -2.93
CA LYS A 29 -18.89 5.38 -3.87
C LYS A 29 -18.19 5.65 -5.22
N ALA A 30 -18.24 6.88 -5.74
CA ALA A 30 -17.61 7.21 -7.02
C ALA A 30 -16.09 7.04 -6.97
N LEU A 31 -15.47 7.36 -5.84
CA LEU A 31 -14.05 7.12 -5.62
C LEU A 31 -13.74 5.62 -5.54
N VAL A 32 -14.58 4.84 -4.85
CA VAL A 32 -14.42 3.38 -4.74
C VAL A 32 -14.52 2.69 -6.09
N ASP A 33 -15.55 3.03 -6.88
CA ASP A 33 -15.74 2.47 -8.22
C ASP A 33 -14.53 2.78 -9.12
N TYR A 34 -14.01 4.02 -9.04
CA TYR A 34 -12.81 4.41 -9.77
C TYR A 34 -11.58 3.61 -9.34
N VAL A 35 -11.28 3.52 -8.04
CA VAL A 35 -10.09 2.79 -7.56
C VAL A 35 -10.14 1.33 -7.98
N ASN A 36 -11.28 0.66 -7.82
CA ASN A 36 -11.46 -0.73 -8.24
C ASN A 36 -11.35 -0.92 -9.77
N SER A 37 -11.58 0.14 -10.57
CA SER A 37 -11.41 0.06 -12.03
C SER A 37 -9.95 0.18 -12.49
N VAL A 38 -9.09 0.86 -11.72
CA VAL A 38 -7.70 1.15 -12.10
C VAL A 38 -6.65 0.37 -11.31
N GLN A 39 -7.01 -0.18 -10.14
CA GLN A 39 -6.10 -0.88 -9.24
C GLN A 39 -6.59 -2.30 -8.96
N SER A 40 -5.79 -3.30 -9.34
CA SER A 40 -6.16 -4.72 -9.25
C SER A 40 -5.52 -5.48 -8.09
N LEU A 41 -4.55 -4.89 -7.37
CA LEU A 41 -3.82 -5.54 -6.29
C LEU A 41 -4.63 -5.63 -4.99
N PHE A 42 -5.65 -4.79 -4.84
CA PHE A 42 -6.55 -4.78 -3.71
C PHE A 42 -7.95 -4.33 -4.15
N THR A 43 -8.96 -4.62 -3.33
CA THR A 43 -10.33 -4.17 -3.53
C THR A 43 -10.70 -3.18 -2.45
N VAL A 44 -11.47 -2.14 -2.81
CA VAL A 44 -11.95 -1.11 -1.89
C VAL A 44 -13.47 -1.19 -1.76
N GLU A 45 -13.97 -0.89 -0.58
CA GLU A 45 -15.39 -0.77 -0.27
C GLU A 45 -15.68 0.59 0.38
N HIS A 46 -16.86 1.14 0.11
CA HIS A 46 -17.31 2.37 0.76
C HIS A 46 -18.00 2.04 2.08
N ILE A 47 -17.47 2.57 3.18
CA ILE A 47 -18.07 2.43 4.51
C ILE A 47 -18.36 3.82 5.05
N ASP A 48 -19.60 4.07 5.45
CA ASP A 48 -19.99 5.32 6.09
C ASP A 48 -19.46 5.35 7.53
N VAL A 49 -18.39 6.14 7.73
CA VAL A 49 -17.78 6.37 9.04
C VAL A 49 -17.64 7.86 9.29
N SER A 50 -17.90 8.28 10.54
CA SER A 50 -17.74 9.68 10.90
C SER A 50 -16.28 10.10 10.79
N LYS A 51 -16.04 11.36 10.45
CA LYS A 51 -14.68 11.92 10.38
C LYS A 51 -13.93 11.79 11.71
N GLN A 52 -14.65 11.88 12.83
CA GLN A 52 -14.09 11.69 14.16
C GLN A 52 -13.65 10.25 14.40
N PHE A 53 -14.46 9.27 13.95
CA PHE A 53 -14.11 7.86 14.03
C PHE A 53 -12.91 7.51 13.15
N MET A 54 -12.81 8.06 11.93
CA MET A 54 -11.62 7.88 11.10
C MET A 54 -10.36 8.46 11.77
N LYS A 55 -10.45 9.70 12.27
CA LYS A 55 -9.31 10.38 12.91
C LYS A 55 -8.81 9.68 14.17
N SER A 56 -9.66 8.95 14.90
CA SER A 56 -9.23 8.22 16.10
C SER A 56 -8.43 6.94 15.79
N ARG A 57 -8.40 6.49 14.53
CA ARG A 57 -7.70 5.27 14.09
C ARG A 57 -6.44 5.54 13.29
N VAL A 58 -6.31 6.73 12.70
CA VAL A 58 -5.13 7.11 11.94
C VAL A 58 -4.01 7.51 12.90
N MET A 59 -2.76 7.27 12.49
CA MET A 59 -1.57 7.70 13.22
C MET A 59 -1.61 9.22 13.44
N ASP A 60 -1.38 9.64 14.68
CA ASP A 60 -1.17 11.07 14.98
C ASP A 60 0.14 11.51 14.31
N VAL A 61 0.06 12.56 13.50
CA VAL A 61 1.17 13.07 12.67
C VAL A 61 2.40 13.41 13.51
N LYS A 62 2.25 13.73 14.80
CA LYS A 62 3.39 13.97 15.69
C LYS A 62 4.32 12.76 15.87
N TYR A 63 3.88 11.56 15.50
CA TYR A 63 4.67 10.33 15.54
C TYR A 63 5.18 9.90 14.16
N ALA A 64 4.99 10.72 13.11
CA ALA A 64 5.50 10.41 11.77
C ALA A 64 7.04 10.45 11.71
N ASP A 65 7.65 11.29 12.55
CA ASP A 65 9.10 11.42 12.64
C ASP A 65 9.69 10.42 13.66
N PRO A 66 10.89 9.87 13.40
CA PRO A 66 11.58 9.00 14.35
C PRO A 66 11.82 9.70 15.69
N HIS A 67 11.67 8.99 16.81
CA HIS A 67 11.94 9.57 18.12
C HIS A 67 13.45 9.66 18.39
N PRO A 68 13.95 10.75 19.00
CA PRO A 68 15.34 10.82 19.44
C PRO A 68 15.66 9.70 20.43
N GLY A 69 16.51 8.76 20.04
CA GLY A 69 16.88 7.59 20.85
C GLY A 69 16.39 6.26 20.30
N ASP A 70 15.53 6.26 19.28
CA ASP A 70 15.22 5.05 18.54
C ASP A 70 16.50 4.51 17.89
N ILE A 71 16.83 3.25 18.19
CA ILE A 71 17.91 2.55 17.50
C ILE A 71 17.33 2.13 16.14
N PRO A 72 17.85 2.65 15.01
CA PRO A 72 17.40 2.18 13.71
C PRO A 72 17.55 0.67 13.65
N SER A 73 16.53 -0.04 13.16
CA SER A 73 16.56 -1.51 13.08
C SER A 73 17.77 -2.04 12.32
N ALA A 74 18.34 -1.24 11.41
CA ALA A 74 19.59 -1.52 10.69
C ALA A 74 20.87 -1.53 11.56
N LYS A 75 20.83 -0.94 12.77
CA LYS A 75 21.95 -0.95 13.75
C LYS A 75 21.87 -2.11 14.73
N LEU A 76 20.73 -2.82 14.78
CA LEU A 76 20.62 -4.05 15.56
C LEU A 76 21.29 -5.18 14.77
N ASN A 77 22.43 -5.67 15.26
CA ASN A 77 23.11 -6.87 14.75
C ASN A 77 22.32 -8.15 15.11
N ILE A 78 21.05 -8.19 14.74
CA ILE A 78 20.25 -9.41 14.83
C ILE A 78 20.51 -10.17 13.52
N VAL A 79 21.20 -11.31 13.63
CA VAL A 79 21.38 -12.22 12.50
C VAL A 79 20.00 -12.75 12.14
N LEU A 80 19.41 -12.19 11.08
CA LEU A 80 18.23 -12.76 10.44
C LEU A 80 18.52 -14.23 10.09
N ALA A 81 17.56 -15.11 10.34
CA ALA A 81 17.72 -16.54 10.11
C ALA A 81 18.34 -16.82 8.73
N LYS A 82 19.23 -17.83 8.65
CA LYS A 82 19.96 -18.21 7.43
C LYS A 82 19.06 -18.41 6.21
N LYS A 83 17.77 -18.68 6.44
CA LYS A 83 16.70 -18.70 5.44
C LYS A 83 15.43 -18.10 6.04
N ILE A 84 14.89 -17.07 5.41
CA ILE A 84 13.57 -16.50 5.70
C ILE A 84 12.54 -17.33 4.92
N PRO A 85 11.40 -17.72 5.53
CA PRO A 85 10.37 -18.47 4.82
C PRO A 85 9.67 -17.61 3.76
N ASP A 86 9.15 -18.25 2.71
CA ASP A 86 8.41 -17.56 1.64
C ASP A 86 7.05 -17.03 2.14
N THR A 87 6.49 -17.63 3.19
CA THR A 87 5.26 -17.23 3.87
C THR A 87 5.41 -17.38 5.39
N PHE A 88 4.87 -16.44 6.17
CA PHE A 88 4.90 -16.49 7.63
C PHE A 88 3.60 -15.92 8.22
N ASP A 89 2.98 -16.65 9.14
CA ASP A 89 1.87 -16.19 9.97
C ASP A 89 2.21 -16.53 11.43
N ALA A 90 2.35 -15.53 12.30
CA ALA A 90 2.76 -15.73 13.69
C ALA A 90 1.75 -16.54 14.55
N ARG A 91 0.54 -16.77 14.03
CA ARG A 91 -0.52 -17.54 14.69
C ARG A 91 -0.49 -19.04 14.34
N GLN A 92 0.30 -19.43 13.33
CA GLN A 92 0.48 -20.81 12.87
C GLN A 92 1.80 -21.38 13.39
#